data_AF-A0A849VYR5-F1
#
_entry.id   AF-A0A849VYR5-F1
#
_cell.length_a   1.000
_cell.length_b   1.000
_cell.length_c   1.000
_cell.angle_alpha   90.00
_cell.angle_beta   90.00
_cell.angle_gamma   90.00
#
_symmetry.space_group_name_H-M   'P 1'
#
loop_
_entity.id
_entity.type
_entity.pdbx_description
1 polymer ?
#
loop_
_entity_poly.entity_id
_entity_poly.type
_entity_poly.pdbx_seq_one_letter_code
_entity_poly.pdbx_strand_id
1 'polypeptide(L)' 'MIGLLVGFVPSALSLLSGNTISVSGTAIGGWTGVWVVTLACGLGGFLFGAIWALVLRAVAIASGR' A
#
# COMPACT_ATOMS: atom_id res chain seq x y z
N MET A 1 6.23 -1.36 7.15
CA MET A 1 5.45 -2.56 7.57
C MET A 1 3.93 -2.30 7.61
N ILE A 2 3.46 -1.15 8.09
CA ILE A 2 2.02 -0.82 8.17
C ILE A 2 1.30 -0.93 6.81
N GLY A 3 1.90 -0.43 5.71
CA GLY A 3 1.29 -0.55 4.38
C GLY A 3 1.07 -1.98 3.90
N LEU A 4 1.95 -2.91 4.29
CA LEU A 4 1.78 -4.35 3.98
C LEU A 4 0.64 -4.96 4.78
N LEU A 5 0.52 -4.62 6.07
CA LEU A 5 -0.59 -5.09 6.91
C LEU A 5 -1.93 -4.56 6.43
N VAL A 6 -1.97 -3.28 6.05
CA VAL A 6 -3.18 -2.63 5.51
C VAL A 6 -3.59 -3.23 4.16
N GLY A 7 -2.66 -3.70 3.33
CA GLY A 7 -3.04 -4.38 2.09
C GLY A 7 -3.39 -5.87 2.31
N PHE A 8 -2.69 -6.56 3.20
CA PHE A 8 -2.85 -8.01 3.40
C PHE A 8 -4.13 -8.36 4.17
N VAL A 9 -4.35 -7.75 5.33
CA VAL A 9 -5.45 -8.11 6.24
C VAL A 9 -6.84 -7.97 5.58
N PRO A 10 -7.22 -6.81 5.00
CA PRO A 10 -8.53 -6.67 4.38
C PRO A 10 -8.67 -7.50 3.11
N SER A 11 -7.59 -7.71 2.35
CA SER A 11 -7.64 -8.54 1.13
C SER A 11 -7.81 -10.01 1.46
N ALA A 12 -7.11 -10.51 2.48
CA ALA A 12 -7.28 -11.88 2.97
C ALA A 12 -8.68 -12.11 3.52
N LEU A 13 -9.22 -11.17 4.30
CA LEU A 13 -10.62 -11.22 4.79
C LEU A 13 -11.63 -11.22 3.65
N SER A 14 -11.43 -10.38 2.63
CA SER A 14 -12.27 -10.35 1.43
C SER A 14 -12.28 -11.70 0.72
N LEU A 15 -11.10 -12.29 0.51
CA LEU A 15 -10.97 -13.61 -0.13
C LEU A 15 -11.66 -14.72 0.70
N LEU A 16 -11.42 -14.75 2.01
CA LEU A 16 -11.99 -15.75 2.92
C LEU A 16 -13.51 -15.60 3.08
N SER A 17 -14.04 -14.38 2.91
CA SER A 17 -15.48 -14.09 2.89
C SER A 17 -16.14 -14.46 1.54
N GLY A 18 -15.37 -14.91 0.56
CA GLY A 18 -15.87 -15.27 -0.77
C GLY A 18 -16.12 -14.07 -1.70
N ASN A 19 -15.57 -12.91 -1.38
CA ASN A 19 -15.68 -11.72 -2.20
C ASN A 19 -14.61 -11.68 -3.30
N THR A 20 -14.98 -11.12 -4.46
CA THR A 20 -14.05 -10.90 -5.57
C THR A 20 -13.26 -9.63 -5.35
N ILE A 21 -11.93 -9.73 -5.29
CA ILE A 21 -11.03 -8.59 -5.33
C ILE A 21 -10.97 -8.09 -6.78
N SER A 22 -11.29 -6.82 -7.00
CA SER A 22 -11.21 -6.17 -8.32
C SER A 22 -10.41 -4.88 -8.22
N VAL A 23 -9.48 -4.71 -9.16
CA VAL A 23 -8.68 -3.48 -9.31
C VAL A 23 -8.92 -2.94 -10.71
N SER A 24 -9.43 -1.71 -10.79
CA SER A 24 -9.73 -1.03 -12.06
C SER A 24 -10.64 -1.83 -13.00
N GLY A 25 -11.62 -2.56 -12.45
CA GLY A 25 -12.54 -3.40 -13.23
C GLY A 25 -12.01 -4.80 -13.57
N THR A 26 -10.73 -5.08 -13.32
CA THR A 26 -10.14 -6.42 -13.48
C THR A 26 -10.27 -7.21 -12.18
N ALA A 27 -11.01 -8.32 -12.23
CA ALA A 27 -11.06 -9.28 -11.14
C ALA A 27 -9.73 -10.04 -11.02
N ILE A 28 -9.12 -10.00 -9.84
CA ILE A 28 -7.89 -10.73 -9.54
C ILE A 28 -8.24 -11.84 -8.55
N GLY A 29 -8.30 -13.07 -9.07
CA GLY A 29 -8.74 -14.23 -8.31
C GLY A 29 -7.73 -14.76 -7.31
N GLY A 30 -8.24 -15.35 -6.23
CA GLY A 30 -7.46 -16.16 -5.28
C GLY A 30 -6.44 -15.39 -4.47
N TRP A 31 -5.48 -16.13 -3.90
CA TRP A 31 -4.39 -15.57 -3.08
C TRP A 31 -3.48 -14.63 -3.88
N THR A 32 -3.41 -14.76 -5.19
CA THR A 32 -2.69 -13.84 -6.06
C THR A 32 -3.25 -12.42 -5.93
N GLY A 33 -4.57 -12.25 -5.88
CA GLY A 33 -5.21 -10.94 -5.66
C GLY A 33 -4.84 -10.31 -4.32
N VAL A 34 -4.77 -11.12 -3.26
CA VAL A 34 -4.34 -10.69 -1.93
C VAL A 34 -2.93 -10.12 -1.96
N TRP A 35 -1.99 -10.83 -2.58
CA TRP A 35 -0.60 -10.37 -2.67
C TRP A 35 -0.43 -9.15 -3.56
N VAL A 36 -1.18 -9.04 -4.66
CA VAL A 36 -1.17 -7.85 -5.52
C VAL A 36 -1.57 -6.60 -4.73
N VAL A 37 -2.69 -6.65 -3.99
CA VAL A 37 -3.13 -5.51 -3.17
C VAL A 37 -2.16 -5.22 -2.03
N THR A 38 -1.63 -6.28 -1.39
CA THR A 38 -0.62 -6.16 -0.33
C THR A 38 0.62 -5.39 -0.78
N LEU A 39 1.18 -5.76 -1.93
CA LEU A 39 2.36 -5.11 -2.49
C LEU A 39 2.05 -3.69 -2.95
N ALA A 40 0.89 -3.44 -3.57
CA ALA A 40 0.47 -2.10 -3.97
C ALA A 40 0.37 -1.15 -2.77
N CYS A 41 -0.29 -1.56 -1.68
CA CYS A 41 -0.36 -0.77 -0.45
C CYS A 41 1.00 -0.62 0.25
N GLY A 42 1.84 -1.66 0.23
CA GLY A 42 3.21 -1.63 0.76
C GLY A 42 4.09 -0.61 0.04
N LEU A 43 4.10 -0.64 -1.29
CA LEU A 43 4.86 0.30 -2.13
C LEU A 43 4.30 1.71 -2.01
N GLY A 44 2.98 1.89 -2.04
CA GLY A 44 2.34 3.19 -1.87
C GLY A 44 2.70 3.84 -0.53
N GLY A 45 2.63 3.08 0.56
CA GLY A 45 3.04 3.57 1.89
C GLY A 45 4.53 3.90 1.97
N PHE A 46 5.38 3.10 1.32
CA PHE A 46 6.82 3.39 1.25
C PHE A 46 7.12 4.68 0.49
N LEU A 47 6.55 4.83 -0.71
CA LEU A 47 6.73 6.03 -1.54
C LEU A 47 6.22 7.29 -0.84
N PHE A 48 5.05 7.21 -0.19
CA PHE A 48 4.53 8.32 0.62
C PHE A 48 5.50 8.72 1.74
N GLY A 49 6.02 7.74 2.48
CA GLY A 49 7.02 8.00 3.53
C GLY A 49 8.31 8.61 2.97
N ALA A 50 8.79 8.11 1.83
CA ALA A 50 9.99 8.64 1.17
C ALA A 50 9.81 10.10 0.70
N ILE A 51 8.66 10.42 0.10
CA ILE A 51 8.33 11.79 -0.31
C ILE A 51 8.33 12.72 0.90
N TRP A 52 7.67 12.34 1.99
CA TRP A 52 7.66 13.15 3.21
C TRP A 52 9.05 13.32 3.83
N ALA A 53 9.88 12.28 3.83
CA ALA A 53 11.25 12.37 4.30
C ALA A 53 12.06 13.40 3.46
N LEU A 54 11.87 13.43 2.14
CA LEU A 54 12.48 14.41 1.26
C LEU A 54 11.94 15.82 1.50
N VAL A 55 10.64 15.98 1.68
CA VAL A 55 10.00 17.27 2.01
C VAL A 55 10.57 17.82 3.31
N LEU A 56 10.62 17.02 4.38
CA LEU A 56 11.17 17.44 5.67
C LEU A 56 12.65 17.81 5.55
N ARG A 57 13.42 17.04 4.76
CA ARG A 57 14.82 17.36 4.47
C ARG A 57 14.96 18.71 3.74
N ALA A 58 14.11 18.96 2.75
CA ALA A 58 14.11 20.24 2.03
C ALA A 58 13.75 21.42 2.94
N VAL A 59 12.77 21.23 3.83
CA VAL A 59 12.39 22.24 4.84
C VAL A 59 13.54 22.51 5.81
N ALA A 60 14.28 21.50 6.25
CA ALA A 60 15.44 21.68 7.12
C ALA A 60 16.49 22.59 6.46
N ILE A 61 16.87 22.28 5.21
CA ILE A 61 17.82 23.08 4.41
C ILE A 61 17.31 24.51 4.22
N ALA A 62 16.03 24.69 3.88
CA ALA A 62 15.43 26.01 3.70
C ALA A 62 15.34 26.82 5.00
N SER A 63 15.21 26.15 6.15
CA SER A 63 15.18 26.77 7.47
C SER A 63 16.56 27.19 8.00
N GLY A 64 17.64 26.92 7.24
CA GLY A 64 19.01 27.25 7.64
C GLY A 64 19.57 26.32 8.73
N ARG A 65 18.99 25.13 8.90
CA ARG A 65 19.50 24.04 9.74
C ARG A 65 20.22 23.01 8.86
#